data_AF-A0A2W5Y5F3-F1
#
_entry.id   AF-A0A2W5Y5F3-F1
#
_cell.length_a   1.000
_cell.length_b   1.000
_cell.length_c   1.000
_cell.angle_alpha   90.00
_cell.angle_beta   90.00
_cell.angle_gamma   90.00
#
_symmetry.space_group_name_H-M   'P 1'
#
loop_
_entity.id
_entity.type
_entity.pdbx_description
1 polymer ?
#
loop_
_entity_poly.entity_id
_entity_poly.type
_entity_poly.pdbx_seq_one_letter_code
_entity_poly.pdbx_strand_id
1 'polypeptide(L)'
;MSDYKAIDSSADVQVCWVLGRLGLVSEDPGIEEVIRAARVLRPDFPGVFDLSLWRIGRTLCRPANPRCGECELNDLSLISRSLAALHD
;
A
#
# COMPACT_ATOMS: atom_id res chain seq x y z
N MET A 1 -1.69 28.23 7.76
CA MET A 1 -0.82 27.47 6.84
C MET A 1 -0.30 26.30 7.66
N SER A 2 -0.95 25.15 7.55
CA SER A 2 -0.80 24.08 8.55
C SER A 2 0.47 23.27 8.29
N ASP A 3 1.35 23.24 9.27
CA ASP A 3 2.55 22.40 9.37
C ASP A 3 2.16 20.91 9.28
N TYR A 4 2.07 20.33 8.07
CA TYR A 4 2.09 18.88 7.91
C TYR A 4 3.55 18.40 8.00
N LYS A 5 4.16 18.59 9.17
CA LYS A 5 5.53 18.15 9.48
C LYS A 5 5.57 16.63 9.55
N ALA A 6 6.26 15.98 8.61
CA ALA A 6 6.96 14.69 8.76
C ALA A 6 6.28 13.65 9.70
N ILE A 7 4.96 13.47 9.61
CA ILE A 7 4.29 12.37 10.31
C ILE A 7 4.55 11.12 9.48
N ASP A 8 5.16 10.13 10.09
CA ASP A 8 5.37 8.83 9.47
C ASP A 8 4.06 8.09 9.29
N SER A 9 4.06 7.11 8.38
CA SER A 9 2.96 6.16 8.29
C SER A 9 2.85 5.37 9.59
N SER A 10 1.63 5.17 10.07
CA SER A 10 1.30 4.32 11.21
C SER A 10 1.72 2.87 11.03
N ALA A 11 1.94 2.43 9.80
CA ALA A 11 2.21 1.03 9.46
C ALA A 11 1.16 0.07 10.04
N ASP A 12 -0.12 0.48 10.00
CA ASP A 12 -1.24 -0.37 10.38
C ASP A 12 -1.31 -1.64 9.50
N VAL A 13 -1.90 -2.72 10.01
CA VAL A 13 -2.10 -3.99 9.30
C VAL A 13 -2.71 -3.81 7.90
N GLN A 14 -3.64 -2.86 7.70
CA GLN A 14 -4.16 -2.63 6.35
C GLN A 14 -3.13 -1.96 5.43
N VAL A 15 -2.32 -1.03 5.95
CA VAL A 15 -1.23 -0.39 5.20
C VAL A 15 -0.21 -1.45 4.79
N CYS A 16 0.22 -2.30 5.73
CA CYS A 16 1.17 -3.39 5.48
C CYS A 16 0.68 -4.32 4.36
N TRP A 17 -0.55 -4.84 4.46
CA TRP A 17 -1.06 -5.79 3.47
C TRP A 17 -1.26 -5.18 2.09
N VAL A 18 -1.75 -3.94 2.02
CA VAL A 18 -1.92 -3.28 0.72
C VAL A 18 -0.56 -3.05 0.07
N LEU A 19 0.42 -2.50 0.78
CA LEU A 19 1.75 -2.27 0.22
C LEU A 19 2.46 -3.57 -0.17
N GLY A 20 2.33 -4.63 0.64
CA GLY A 20 2.86 -5.96 0.32
C GLY A 20 2.26 -6.54 -0.96
N ARG A 21 0.93 -6.44 -1.12
CA ARG A 21 0.24 -6.89 -2.35
C ARG A 21 0.56 -6.05 -3.58
N LEU A 22 0.91 -4.78 -3.39
CA LEU A 22 1.43 -3.93 -4.48
C LEU A 22 2.87 -4.29 -4.86
N GLY A 23 3.57 -5.07 -4.03
CA GLY A 23 4.99 -5.42 -4.19
C GLY A 23 5.93 -4.27 -3.81
N LEU A 24 5.45 -3.30 -3.03
CA LEU A 24 6.24 -2.14 -2.61
C LEU A 24 7.08 -2.42 -1.36
N VAL A 25 6.71 -3.46 -0.62
CA VAL A 25 7.38 -4.02 0.54
C VAL A 25 7.23 -5.54 0.50
N SER A 26 7.91 -6.23 1.41
CA SER A 26 7.77 -7.69 1.61
C SER A 26 6.33 -8.09 1.95
N GLU A 27 5.96 -9.35 1.75
CA GLU A 27 4.58 -9.84 2.01
C GLU A 27 4.16 -9.72 3.47
N ASP A 28 5.11 -9.86 4.40
CA ASP A 28 4.93 -9.66 5.84
C ASP A 28 5.95 -8.62 6.34
N PRO A 29 5.73 -7.32 6.04
CA PRO A 29 6.71 -6.30 6.29
C PRO A 29 6.71 -5.88 7.77
N GLY A 30 7.90 -5.62 8.31
CA GLY A 30 8.01 -4.95 9.61
C GLY A 30 7.64 -3.46 9.52
N ILE A 31 7.30 -2.85 10.65
CA ILE A 31 6.94 -1.42 10.75
C ILE A 31 7.97 -0.51 10.05
N GLU A 32 9.26 -0.73 10.30
CA GLU A 32 10.34 0.09 9.72
C GLU A 32 10.44 0.00 8.20
N GLU A 33 10.10 -1.16 7.61
CA GLU A 33 10.09 -1.33 6.17
C GLU A 33 8.98 -0.50 5.54
N VAL A 34 7.79 -0.53 6.14
CA VAL A 34 6.64 0.27 5.71
C VAL A 34 6.90 1.76 5.82
N ILE A 35 7.43 2.23 6.96
CA ILE A 35 7.78 3.64 7.15
C ILE A 35 8.83 4.08 6.12
N ARG A 36 9.86 3.26 5.88
CA ARG A 36 10.88 3.56 4.88
C ARG A 36 10.29 3.65 3.48
N ALA A 37 9.45 2.70 3.09
CA ALA A 37 8.77 2.72 1.79
C ALA A 37 7.90 3.99 1.66
N ALA A 38 7.11 4.33 2.68
CA ALA A 38 6.31 5.55 2.69
C ALA A 38 7.16 6.82 2.55
N ARG A 39 8.32 6.90 3.23
CA ARG A 39 9.27 8.01 3.10
C ARG A 39 9.89 8.10 1.71
N VAL A 40 10.20 6.98 1.07
CA VAL A 40 10.71 6.97 -0.31
C VAL A 40 9.64 7.49 -1.28
N LEU A 41 8.38 7.10 -1.08
CA LEU A 41 7.26 7.51 -1.94
C LEU A 41 6.85 8.96 -1.72
N ARG A 42 6.85 9.44 -0.47
CA ARG A 42 6.50 10.81 -0.11
C ARG A 42 7.35 11.31 1.07
N PRO A 43 8.56 11.84 0.80
CA PRO A 43 9.48 12.28 1.85
C PRO A 43 8.89 13.37 2.78
N ASP A 44 8.14 14.30 2.20
CA ASP A 44 7.64 15.46 2.95
C ASP A 44 6.48 15.12 3.91
N PHE A 45 5.71 14.08 3.60
CA PHE A 45 4.56 13.67 4.40
C PHE A 45 4.19 12.19 4.18
N PRO A 46 4.96 11.24 4.75
CA PRO A 46 4.74 9.80 4.55
C PRO A 46 3.37 9.32 5.05
N GLY A 47 2.88 9.89 6.16
CA GLY A 47 1.60 9.52 6.77
C GLY A 47 0.37 9.86 5.92
N VAL A 48 0.53 10.56 4.80
CA VAL A 48 -0.56 10.83 3.85
C VAL A 48 -1.21 9.54 3.32
N PHE A 49 -0.46 8.44 3.30
CA PHE A 49 -0.93 7.17 2.75
C PHE A 49 -1.89 6.44 3.68
N ASP A 50 -1.84 6.67 4.98
CA ASP A 50 -2.53 5.86 6.00
C ASP A 50 -4.03 5.78 5.75
N LEU A 51 -4.70 6.93 5.67
CA LEU A 51 -6.15 6.96 5.50
C LEU A 51 -6.59 6.31 4.18
N SER A 52 -5.85 6.59 3.10
CA SER A 52 -6.15 6.06 1.77
C SER A 52 -5.97 4.54 1.72
N LEU A 53 -4.83 4.04 2.19
CA LEU A 53 -4.53 2.61 2.21
C LEU A 53 -5.41 1.85 3.19
N TRP A 54 -5.75 2.44 4.34
CA TRP A 54 -6.73 1.89 5.28
C TRP A 54 -8.10 1.70 4.62
N ARG A 55 -8.59 2.73 3.91
CA ARG A 55 -9.86 2.66 3.17
C ARG A 55 -9.81 1.60 2.08
N ILE A 56 -8.73 1.54 1.31
CA ILE A 56 -8.53 0.54 0.25
C ILE A 56 -8.50 -0.88 0.84
N GLY A 57 -7.69 -1.13 1.87
CA GLY A 57 -7.59 -2.43 2.53
C GLY A 57 -8.94 -2.89 3.11
N ARG A 58 -9.73 -1.96 3.64
CA ARG A 58 -11.06 -2.27 4.20
C ARG A 58 -12.13 -2.54 3.14
N THR A 59 -12.09 -1.85 1.99
CA THR A 59 -13.20 -1.85 1.02
C THR A 59 -12.91 -2.67 -0.24
N LEU A 60 -11.67 -2.68 -0.70
CA LEU A 60 -11.23 -3.30 -1.96
C LEU A 60 -10.24 -4.43 -1.71
N CYS A 61 -9.09 -4.13 -1.10
CA CYS A 61 -7.97 -5.06 -0.90
C CYS A 61 -8.10 -5.86 0.40
N ARG A 62 -9.25 -6.53 0.57
CA ARG A 62 -9.58 -7.29 1.77
C ARG A 62 -8.75 -8.58 1.88
N PRO A 63 -8.52 -9.12 3.09
CA PRO A 63 -7.75 -10.37 3.25
C PRO A 63 -8.30 -11.52 2.41
N ALA A 64 -9.62 -11.73 2.44
CA ALA A 64 -10.33 -12.68 1.59
C ALA A 64 -11.16 -11.95 0.52
N ASN A 65 -11.20 -12.53 -0.68
CA ASN A 65 -11.95 -12.03 -1.85
C ASN A 65 -11.69 -10.55 -2.17
N PRO A 66 -10.43 -10.16 -2.46
CA PRO A 66 -10.13 -8.78 -2.84
C PRO A 66 -10.83 -8.42 -4.16
N ARG A 67 -11.34 -7.19 -4.25
CA ARG A 67 -12.04 -6.68 -5.43
C ARG A 67 -11.04 -6.02 -6.40
N CYS A 68 -10.07 -6.80 -6.87
CA CYS A 68 -8.97 -6.29 -7.71
C CYS A 68 -9.47 -5.66 -9.01
N GLY A 69 -10.51 -6.21 -9.65
CA GLY A 69 -11.10 -5.62 -10.86
C GLY A 69 -11.77 -4.25 -10.68
N GLU A 70 -11.96 -3.82 -9.43
CA GLU A 70 -12.49 -2.49 -9.07
C GLU A 70 -11.42 -1.60 -8.42
N CYS A 71 -10.18 -2.09 -8.31
CA CYS A 71 -9.10 -1.38 -7.66
C CYS A 71 -8.30 -0.59 -8.69
N GLU A 72 -8.28 0.73 -8.58
CA GLU A 72 -7.48 1.61 -9.44
C GLU A 72 -5.97 1.31 -9.34
N LEU A 73 -5.53 0.68 -8.25
CA LEU A 73 -4.14 0.28 -8.05
C LEU A 73 -3.82 -1.10 -8.64
N ASN A 74 -4.80 -1.80 -9.23
CA ASN A 74 -4.61 -3.14 -9.77
C ASN A 74 -3.46 -3.15 -10.79
N ASP A 75 -3.51 -2.25 -11.77
CA ASP A 75 -2.53 -2.18 -12.86
C ASP A 75 -1.16 -1.67 -12.40
N LEU A 76 -1.10 -1.09 -11.20
CA LEU A 76 0.14 -0.63 -10.56
C LEU A 76 0.83 -1.72 -9.74
N SER A 77 0.12 -2.78 -9.34
CA SER A 77 0.67 -3.83 -8.50
C SER A 77 1.69 -4.68 -9.28
N LEU A 78 2.89 -4.86 -8.72
CA LEU A 78 3.91 -5.73 -9.33
C LEU A 78 3.44 -7.19 -9.39
N ILE A 79 2.59 -7.61 -8.44
CA ILE A 79 1.99 -8.95 -8.41
C ILE A 79 1.03 -9.17 -9.59
N SER A 80 0.18 -8.18 -9.93
CA SER A 80 -0.71 -8.31 -11.10
C SER A 80 0.07 -8.40 -12.42
N ARG A 81 1.20 -7.70 -12.55
CA ARG A 81 2.04 -7.76 -13.76
C ARG A 81 2.63 -9.16 -13.95
N SER A 82 3.01 -9.83 -12.87
CA SER A 82 3.45 -11.23 -12.93
C SER A 82 2.33 -12.21 -13.23
N LEU A 83 1.10 -11.97 -12.75
CA LEU A 83 -0.07 -12.81 -13.05
C LEU A 83 -0.61 -12.60 -14.47
N ALA A 84 -0.57 -11.37 -14.99
CA ALA A 84 -0.92 -11.07 -16.38
C ALA A 84 0.07 -11.74 -17.36
N ALA A 85 1.36 -11.74 -17.03
CA ALA A 85 2.40 -12.42 -17.83
C ALA A 85 2.33 -13.96 -17.80
N LEU A 86 1.44 -14.56 -16.99
CA LEU A 86 1.20 -16.01 -16.94
C LEU A 86 -0.09 -16.42 -17.69
N HIS A 87 -0.84 -15.46 -18.24
CA HIS A 87 -2.05 -15.70 -19.04
C HIS A 87 -1.91 -15.21 -20.49
N ASP A 88 -0.67 -14.98 -20.95
CA ASP A 88 -0.30 -14.78 -22.36
C ASP A 88 0.52 -15.98 -22.90
#